data_AF-A0A353TFK0-F1
#
_entry.id   AF-A0A353TFK0-F1
#
_cell.length_a   1.000
_cell.length_b   1.000
_cell.length_c   1.000
_cell.angle_alpha   90.00
_cell.angle_beta   90.00
_cell.angle_gamma   90.00
#
_symmetry.space_group_name_H-M   'P 1'
#
loop_
_entity.id
_entity.type
_entity.pdbx_description
1 polymer ?
#
loop_
_entity_poly.entity_id
_entity_poly.type
_entity_poly.pdbx_seq_one_letter_code
_entity_poly.pdbx_strand_id
1 'polypeptide(L)'
;DKTVLRAEIDLINNQQTGLPCEFERHVKIETDQHVFRQNVTELIRYVGKKTINNGEFMLAPWSLCQFDSGERGRVVIPVSDEENVWDLYNSSKQQRFIEDGRLIVNTETDQRFQLGLSEKVDWIEYLPGEKFRVKRSVLNVASKHQYIDIADISPDKTPSAKGVKLSVYCDPSGFMEIEGCGRCPDTLTPGIEMSVDILTEYIVTDY
;
A
#
# COMPACT_ATOMS: atom_id res chain seq x y z
N ASP A 1 21.17 12.50 -3.71
CA ASP A 1 21.53 11.21 -4.32
C ASP A 1 20.32 10.29 -4.43
N LYS A 2 20.27 9.45 -5.47
CA LYS A 2 19.16 8.54 -5.76
C LYS A 2 19.74 7.14 -5.99
N THR A 3 19.28 6.16 -5.22
CA THR A 3 19.65 4.75 -5.39
C THR A 3 18.63 4.09 -6.30
N VAL A 4 19.09 3.28 -7.26
CA VAL A 4 18.24 2.56 -8.21
C VAL A 4 18.51 1.06 -8.07
N LEU A 5 17.45 0.28 -7.90
CA LEU A 5 17.47 -1.19 -7.89
C LEU A 5 16.63 -1.70 -9.05
N ARG A 6 17.07 -2.78 -9.70
CA ARG A 6 16.36 -3.40 -10.83
C ARG A 6 16.41 -4.92 -10.71
N ALA A 7 15.31 -5.56 -11.07
CA ALA A 7 15.21 -7.02 -11.16
C ALA A 7 14.27 -7.41 -12.30
N GLU A 8 14.60 -8.49 -13.00
CA GLU A 8 13.66 -9.19 -13.87
C GLU A 8 12.86 -10.18 -13.02
N ILE A 9 11.55 -10.23 -13.22
CA ILE A 9 10.62 -11.07 -12.46
C ILE A 9 9.59 -11.68 -13.42
N ASP A 10 9.45 -12.99 -13.35
CA ASP A 10 8.39 -13.73 -14.03
C ASP A 10 7.23 -13.99 -13.07
N LEU A 11 6.16 -13.20 -13.20
CA LEU A 11 4.91 -13.45 -12.48
C LEU A 11 4.09 -14.49 -13.23
N ILE A 12 3.23 -15.24 -12.53
CA ILE A 12 2.34 -16.24 -13.13
C ILE A 12 0.94 -16.03 -12.54
N ASN A 13 -0.08 -15.89 -13.39
CA ASN A 13 -1.47 -15.79 -12.92
C ASN A 13 -2.09 -17.16 -12.59
N ASN A 14 -3.30 -17.17 -12.04
CA ASN A 14 -4.02 -18.40 -11.69
C ASN A 14 -4.38 -19.30 -12.90
N GLN A 15 -4.29 -18.77 -14.13
CA GLN A 15 -4.46 -19.52 -15.38
C GLN A 15 -3.13 -20.08 -15.93
N GLN A 16 -2.05 -20.03 -15.14
CA GLN A 16 -0.70 -20.43 -15.55
C GLN A 16 -0.13 -19.60 -16.71
N THR A 17 -0.62 -18.38 -16.90
CA THR A 17 -0.08 -17.44 -17.88
C THR A 17 1.06 -16.64 -17.25
N GLY A 18 2.24 -16.73 -17.87
CA GLY A 18 3.41 -15.94 -17.48
C GLY A 18 3.26 -14.47 -17.88
N LEU A 19 3.59 -13.59 -16.93
CA LEU A 19 3.61 -12.14 -17.03
C LEU A 19 5.06 -11.67 -16.75
N PRO A 20 5.97 -11.81 -17.73
CA PRO A 20 7.37 -11.40 -17.57
C PRO A 20 7.44 -9.87 -17.42
N CYS A 21 8.10 -9.43 -16.36
CA CYS A 21 8.19 -8.02 -15.98
C CYS A 21 9.60 -7.63 -15.55
N GLU A 22 9.93 -6.36 -15.69
CA GLU A 22 11.04 -5.72 -15.01
C GLU A 22 10.51 -4.88 -13.86
N PHE A 23 11.09 -5.03 -12.68
CA PHE A 23 10.80 -4.22 -11.51
C PHE A 23 11.95 -3.25 -11.31
N GLU A 24 11.62 -1.99 -11.04
CA GLU A 24 12.60 -0.96 -10.76
C GLU A 24 12.16 -0.14 -9.56
N ARG A 25 13.06 0.01 -8.58
CA ARG A 25 12.85 0.81 -7.39
C ARG A 25 13.82 1.97 -7.37
N HIS A 26 13.28 3.15 -7.16
CA HIS A 26 14.04 4.39 -6.95
C HIS A 26 13.89 4.82 -5.51
N VAL A 27 14.99 5.04 -4.80
CA VAL A 27 14.96 5.53 -3.42
C VAL A 27 15.74 6.84 -3.33
N LYS A 28 15.07 7.89 -2.88
CA LYS A 28 15.68 9.17 -2.53
C LYS A 28 15.39 9.45 -1.06
N ILE A 29 16.44 9.79 -0.33
CA ILE A 29 16.36 10.14 1.09
C ILE A 29 16.72 11.60 1.24
N GLU A 30 15.93 12.31 2.05
CA GLU A 30 16.19 13.68 2.46
C GLU A 30 16.06 13.76 3.96
N THR A 31 17.02 14.40 4.61
CA THR A 31 17.03 14.58 6.06
C THR A 31 16.93 16.06 6.40
N ASP A 32 16.01 16.37 7.28
CA ASP A 32 15.92 17.63 8.01
C ASP A 32 16.08 17.33 9.51
N GLN A 33 16.24 18.35 10.36
CA GLN A 33 16.61 18.18 11.78
C GLN A 33 15.76 17.14 12.52
N HIS A 34 14.46 17.05 12.20
CA HIS A 34 13.51 16.19 12.91
C HIS A 34 12.71 15.26 11.99
N VAL A 35 13.04 15.25 10.69
CA VAL A 35 12.29 14.51 9.68
C VAL A 35 13.24 13.80 8.73
N PHE A 36 13.09 12.49 8.64
CA PHE A 36 13.68 11.68 7.60
C PHE A 36 12.60 11.41 6.55
N ARG A 37 12.78 11.92 5.32
CA ARG A 37 11.86 11.72 4.21
C ARG A 37 12.43 10.69 3.25
N GLN A 38 11.66 9.65 3.00
CA GLN A 38 11.95 8.63 2.00
C GLN A 38 10.94 8.79 0.86
N ASN A 39 11.45 9.15 -0.31
CA ASN A 39 10.69 9.14 -1.55
C ASN A 39 11.04 7.86 -2.31
N VAL A 40 10.05 7.00 -2.51
CA VAL A 40 10.18 5.74 -3.25
C VAL A 40 9.33 5.82 -4.52
N THR A 41 9.93 5.57 -5.67
CA THR A 41 9.17 5.23 -6.89
C THR A 41 9.33 3.75 -7.14
N GLU A 42 8.22 3.03 -7.17
CA GLU A 42 8.19 1.64 -7.63
C GLU A 42 7.67 1.62 -9.06
N LEU A 43 8.32 0.85 -9.92
CA LEU A 43 7.93 0.69 -11.31
C LEU A 43 7.85 -0.80 -11.66
N ILE A 44 6.85 -1.14 -12.47
CA ILE A 44 6.73 -2.42 -13.14
C ILE A 44 6.60 -2.15 -14.62
N ARG A 45 7.49 -2.75 -15.42
CA ARG A 45 7.45 -2.72 -16.88
C ARG A 45 7.15 -4.11 -17.39
N TYR A 46 6.09 -4.26 -18.16
CA TYR A 46 5.76 -5.54 -18.78
C TYR A 46 6.61 -5.75 -20.04
N VAL A 47 7.42 -6.82 -20.06
CA VAL A 47 8.36 -7.14 -21.15
C VAL A 47 7.90 -8.32 -22.00
N GLY A 48 6.68 -8.80 -21.79
CA GLY A 48 6.07 -9.84 -22.61
C GLY A 48 5.75 -9.34 -24.02
N LYS A 49 5.52 -10.30 -24.92
CA LYS A 49 5.24 -10.02 -26.35
C LYS A 49 3.75 -9.90 -26.67
N LYS A 50 2.88 -10.38 -25.79
CA LYS A 50 1.44 -10.45 -26.01
C LYS A 50 0.74 -9.28 -25.35
N THR A 51 -0.30 -8.77 -26.01
CA THR A 51 -1.28 -7.90 -25.35
C THR A 51 -2.20 -8.76 -24.48
N ILE A 52 -2.40 -8.37 -23.22
CA ILE A 52 -3.25 -9.07 -22.25
C ILE A 52 -4.33 -8.10 -21.78
N ASN A 53 -5.59 -8.53 -21.81
CA ASN A 53 -6.73 -7.66 -21.52
C ASN A 53 -7.11 -7.70 -20.03
N ASN A 54 -7.88 -6.70 -19.60
CA ASN A 54 -8.48 -6.67 -18.27
C ASN A 54 -9.25 -7.98 -18.00
N GLY A 55 -9.11 -8.52 -16.78
CA GLY A 55 -9.66 -9.80 -16.36
C GLY A 55 -8.69 -10.98 -16.42
N GLU A 56 -7.58 -10.84 -17.16
CA GLU A 56 -6.51 -11.85 -17.22
C GLU A 56 -5.31 -11.49 -16.32
N PHE A 57 -5.28 -10.25 -15.80
CA PHE A 57 -4.26 -9.77 -14.88
C PHE A 57 -4.85 -8.75 -13.89
N MET A 58 -4.23 -8.66 -12.72
CA MET A 58 -4.34 -7.55 -11.78
C MET A 58 -2.94 -7.26 -11.28
N LEU A 59 -2.31 -6.23 -11.85
CA LEU A 59 -0.91 -5.94 -11.60
C LEU A 59 -0.75 -4.45 -11.37
N ALA A 60 -0.21 -4.10 -10.21
CA ALA A 60 0.11 -2.74 -9.85
C ALA A 60 1.43 -2.72 -9.05
N PRO A 61 2.27 -1.70 -9.22
CA PRO A 61 3.45 -1.53 -8.37
C PRO A 61 2.99 -1.25 -6.94
N TRP A 62 3.67 -1.82 -5.96
CA TRP A 62 3.36 -1.60 -4.55
C TRP A 62 4.64 -1.35 -3.76
N SER A 63 4.51 -0.61 -2.66
CA SER A 63 5.57 -0.42 -1.69
C SER A 63 4.99 -0.56 -0.29
N LEU A 64 5.73 -1.18 0.62
CA LEU A 64 5.36 -1.35 2.02
C LEU A 64 6.46 -0.90 2.96
N CYS A 65 6.09 -0.54 4.19
CA CYS A 65 7.00 -0.50 5.33
C CYS A 65 6.38 -1.24 6.51
N GLN A 66 7.26 -1.86 7.30
CA GLN A 66 6.92 -2.79 8.38
C GLN A 66 7.37 -2.20 9.72
N PHE A 67 6.58 -2.44 10.75
CA PHE A 67 6.85 -1.95 12.11
C PHE A 67 6.49 -3.00 13.15
N ASP A 68 7.26 -3.00 14.23
CA ASP A 68 6.81 -3.57 15.50
C ASP A 68 5.76 -2.64 16.09
N SER A 69 4.68 -3.20 16.61
CA SER A 69 3.61 -2.49 17.26
C SER A 69 3.21 -3.14 18.57
N GLY A 70 2.84 -2.30 19.54
CA GLY A 70 2.37 -2.72 20.86
C GLY A 70 1.18 -1.88 21.33
N GLU A 71 0.87 -1.96 22.63
CA GLU A 71 -0.32 -1.34 23.26
C GLU A 71 -0.57 0.14 22.91
N ARG A 72 0.49 0.89 22.62
CA ARG A 72 0.40 2.34 22.31
C ARG A 72 0.32 2.64 20.81
N GLY A 73 0.50 1.63 19.96
CA GLY A 73 0.52 1.74 18.52
C GLY A 73 -0.87 2.07 17.97
N ARG A 74 -0.95 3.15 17.18
CA ARG A 74 -2.19 3.56 16.51
C ARG A 74 -1.92 4.02 15.09
N VAL A 75 -2.85 3.78 14.18
CA VAL A 75 -2.87 4.40 12.86
C VAL A 75 -3.99 5.42 12.80
N VAL A 76 -3.67 6.61 12.30
CA VAL A 76 -4.60 7.70 12.02
C VAL A 76 -4.86 7.75 10.52
N ILE A 77 -6.14 7.73 10.16
CA ILE A 77 -6.61 7.80 8.78
C ILE A 77 -7.49 9.04 8.64
N PRO A 78 -7.22 9.94 7.68
CA PRO A 78 -7.86 11.25 7.55
C PRO A 78 -9.28 11.20 6.95
N VAL A 79 -10.04 10.16 7.24
CA VAL A 79 -11.46 10.03 6.88
C VAL A 79 -12.23 9.49 8.07
N SER A 80 -13.51 9.82 8.16
CA SER A 80 -14.42 9.30 9.20
C SER A 80 -15.51 8.41 8.65
N ASP A 81 -15.67 8.35 7.33
CA ASP A 81 -16.70 7.55 6.68
C ASP A 81 -16.23 6.11 6.44
N GLU A 82 -17.16 5.15 6.60
CA GLU A 82 -16.88 3.74 6.37
C GLU A 82 -16.86 3.37 4.87
N GLU A 83 -17.23 4.28 3.94
CA GLU A 83 -17.19 3.98 2.51
C GLU A 83 -15.73 3.90 1.99
N ASN A 84 -14.82 4.64 2.62
CA ASN A 84 -13.41 4.72 2.24
C ASN A 84 -12.51 3.68 2.93
N VAL A 85 -13.05 2.88 3.85
CA VAL A 85 -12.28 1.90 4.65
C VAL A 85 -13.04 0.58 4.77
N TRP A 86 -12.43 -0.53 4.40
CA TRP A 86 -13.02 -1.87 4.54
C TRP A 86 -12.01 -2.92 4.96
N ASP A 87 -12.50 -4.01 5.57
CA ASP A 87 -11.67 -5.15 5.94
C ASP A 87 -11.41 -6.05 4.71
N LEU A 88 -10.14 -6.40 4.47
CA LEU A 88 -9.71 -7.38 3.46
C LEU A 88 -9.71 -8.81 4.01
N TYR A 89 -9.55 -8.96 5.34
CA TYR A 89 -9.58 -10.24 6.04
C TYR A 89 -10.71 -10.27 7.09
N ASN A 90 -10.35 -10.55 8.34
CA ASN A 90 -11.28 -10.55 9.46
C ASN A 90 -11.70 -9.11 9.81
N SER A 91 -12.88 -8.98 10.39
CA SER A 91 -13.42 -7.70 10.82
C SER A 91 -12.54 -7.04 11.89
N SER A 92 -12.08 -5.82 11.61
CA SER A 92 -11.33 -4.96 12.54
C SER A 92 -12.24 -4.00 13.34
N LYS A 93 -13.57 -4.18 13.33
CA LYS A 93 -14.53 -3.26 13.99
C LYS A 93 -14.19 -2.90 15.44
N GLN A 94 -13.66 -3.84 16.23
CA GLN A 94 -13.29 -3.59 17.63
C GLN A 94 -11.98 -2.80 17.76
N GLN A 95 -11.18 -2.74 16.71
CA GLN A 95 -9.88 -2.08 16.68
C GLN A 95 -9.97 -0.64 16.17
N ARG A 96 -11.15 -0.19 15.71
CA ARG A 96 -11.30 1.11 15.08
C ARG A 96 -12.39 1.97 15.71
N PHE A 97 -12.13 3.26 15.82
CA PHE A 97 -13.06 4.25 16.35
C PHE A 97 -12.80 5.61 15.72
N ILE A 98 -13.79 6.51 15.80
CA ILE A 98 -13.67 7.87 15.25
C ILE A 98 -13.29 8.83 16.36
N GLU A 99 -12.27 9.66 16.13
CA GLU A 99 -11.83 10.73 17.01
C GLU A 99 -11.51 11.96 16.15
N ASP A 100 -12.07 13.13 16.50
CA ASP A 100 -11.87 14.40 15.78
C ASP A 100 -12.03 14.32 14.24
N GLY A 101 -13.03 13.54 13.79
CA GLY A 101 -13.31 13.35 12.36
C GLY A 101 -12.29 12.48 11.61
N ARG A 102 -11.48 11.72 12.34
CA ARG A 102 -10.49 10.77 11.80
C ARG A 102 -10.78 9.37 12.31
N LEU A 103 -10.51 8.37 11.49
CA LEU A 103 -10.55 6.99 11.91
C LEU A 103 -9.21 6.64 12.58
N ILE A 104 -9.29 6.20 13.83
CA ILE A 104 -8.18 5.71 14.63
C ILE A 104 -8.26 4.19 14.64
N VAL A 105 -7.13 3.54 14.41
CA VAL A 105 -7.00 2.08 14.40
C VAL A 105 -5.95 1.68 15.42
N ASN A 106 -6.36 0.96 16.46
CA ASN A 106 -5.43 0.30 17.38
C ASN A 106 -4.76 -0.85 16.63
N THR A 107 -3.43 -0.90 16.70
CA THR A 107 -2.65 -1.89 15.96
C THR A 107 -2.31 -3.13 16.78
N GLU A 108 -2.40 -3.06 18.11
CA GLU A 108 -2.33 -4.25 18.96
C GLU A 108 -3.64 -5.03 18.84
N THR A 109 -3.52 -6.34 18.60
CA THR A 109 -4.67 -7.18 18.32
C THR A 109 -4.40 -8.64 18.65
N ASP A 110 -5.45 -9.39 18.95
CA ASP A 110 -5.41 -10.85 19.11
C ASP A 110 -5.75 -11.61 17.82
N GLN A 111 -6.11 -10.88 16.76
CA GLN A 111 -6.48 -11.43 15.46
C GLN A 111 -5.82 -10.69 14.31
N ARG A 112 -5.47 -11.42 13.25
CA ARG A 112 -5.00 -10.80 12.00
C ARG A 112 -6.14 -10.03 11.32
N PHE A 113 -5.88 -8.79 10.93
CA PHE A 113 -6.76 -8.01 10.07
C PHE A 113 -5.96 -7.13 9.12
N GLN A 114 -6.59 -6.74 8.00
CA GLN A 114 -6.02 -5.77 7.08
C GLN A 114 -7.13 -4.86 6.58
N LEU A 115 -6.86 -3.56 6.57
CA LEU A 115 -7.73 -2.53 6.05
C LEU A 115 -7.30 -2.16 4.64
N GLY A 116 -8.23 -2.18 3.70
CA GLY A 116 -8.11 -1.54 2.40
C GLY A 116 -8.66 -0.12 2.46
N LEU A 117 -7.92 0.85 1.91
CA LEU A 117 -8.27 2.26 1.92
C LEU A 117 -8.44 2.77 0.49
N SER A 118 -9.54 3.50 0.26
CA SER A 118 -9.92 3.99 -1.08
C SER A 118 -8.95 5.06 -1.61
N GLU A 119 -9.15 5.44 -2.87
CA GLU A 119 -8.38 6.51 -3.49
C GLU A 119 -8.53 7.89 -2.83
N LYS A 120 -9.63 8.10 -2.07
CA LYS A 120 -9.92 9.35 -1.35
C LYS A 120 -9.08 9.53 -0.09
N VAL A 121 -8.42 8.47 0.38
CA VAL A 121 -7.52 8.56 1.53
C VAL A 121 -6.15 9.05 1.06
N ASP A 122 -5.76 10.25 1.48
CA ASP A 122 -4.54 10.89 1.00
C ASP A 122 -3.26 10.36 1.66
N TRP A 123 -3.36 10.04 2.95
CA TRP A 123 -2.24 9.60 3.76
C TRP A 123 -2.73 8.73 4.92
N ILE A 124 -1.79 8.01 5.53
CA ILE A 124 -1.96 7.35 6.82
C ILE A 124 -0.79 7.73 7.73
N GLU A 125 -1.03 7.85 9.01
CA GLU A 125 0.00 8.17 10.00
C GLU A 125 0.03 7.09 11.08
N TYR A 126 1.14 6.40 11.21
CA TYR A 126 1.40 5.47 12.30
C TYR A 126 2.08 6.18 13.47
N LEU A 127 1.54 5.95 14.66
CA LEU A 127 1.97 6.49 15.94
C LEU A 127 2.34 5.30 16.86
N PRO A 128 3.61 4.85 16.89
CA PRO A 128 4.05 3.81 17.83
C PRO A 128 4.12 4.29 19.28
N GLY A 129 3.98 5.61 19.51
CA GLY A 129 4.02 6.26 20.81
C GLY A 129 4.05 7.77 20.65
N GLU A 130 4.48 8.50 21.68
CA GLU A 130 4.40 9.97 21.71
C GLU A 130 5.55 10.68 20.97
N LYS A 131 6.68 9.98 20.79
CA LYS A 131 7.96 10.57 20.36
C LYS A 131 8.30 10.37 18.88
N PHE A 132 7.53 9.54 18.20
CA PHE A 132 7.82 9.14 16.83
C PHE A 132 6.54 8.97 16.04
N ARG A 133 6.56 9.41 14.79
CA ARG A 133 5.43 9.30 13.86
C ARG A 133 5.94 8.89 12.51
N VAL A 134 5.15 8.09 11.80
CA VAL A 134 5.44 7.70 10.43
C VAL A 134 4.25 8.04 9.57
N LYS A 135 4.39 9.05 8.72
CA LYS A 135 3.35 9.45 7.76
C LYS A 135 3.68 8.89 6.40
N ARG A 136 2.74 8.16 5.79
CA ARG A 136 2.89 7.58 4.45
C ARG A 136 1.79 8.08 3.52
N SER A 137 2.19 8.50 2.32
CA SER A 137 1.30 9.06 1.31
C SER A 137 1.63 8.52 -0.08
N VAL A 138 0.61 8.29 -0.90
CA VAL A 138 0.76 8.02 -2.33
C VAL A 138 0.65 9.36 -3.05
N LEU A 139 1.72 9.81 -3.73
CA LEU A 139 1.84 11.15 -4.30
C LEU A 139 1.07 11.36 -5.61
N ASN A 140 0.11 10.48 -5.92
CA ASN A 140 -0.83 10.54 -7.04
C ASN A 140 -0.24 11.09 -8.35
N VAL A 141 0.27 10.20 -9.19
CA VAL A 141 0.42 10.50 -10.62
C VAL A 141 -0.95 10.31 -11.26
N ALA A 142 -1.52 11.37 -11.83
CA ALA A 142 -2.77 11.29 -12.58
C ALA A 142 -2.65 10.17 -13.64
N SER A 143 -3.52 9.17 -13.54
CA SER A 143 -3.50 8.02 -14.45
C SER A 143 -4.93 7.60 -14.79
N LYS A 144 -5.11 7.09 -16.00
CA LYS A 144 -6.36 6.45 -16.44
C LYS A 144 -6.53 5.04 -15.87
N HIS A 145 -5.49 4.52 -15.24
CA HIS A 145 -5.46 3.20 -14.61
C HIS A 145 -6.34 3.18 -13.34
N GLN A 146 -6.67 1.99 -12.85
CA GLN A 146 -7.55 1.81 -11.69
C GLN A 146 -6.80 1.15 -10.53
N TYR A 147 -7.16 1.49 -9.29
CA TYR A 147 -6.69 0.70 -8.15
C TYR A 147 -7.34 -0.70 -8.18
N ILE A 148 -6.63 -1.70 -7.69
CA ILE A 148 -7.06 -3.10 -7.69
C ILE A 148 -7.29 -3.60 -6.27
N ASP A 149 -8.04 -4.69 -6.15
CA ASP A 149 -8.07 -5.47 -4.92
C ASP A 149 -6.70 -6.11 -4.70
N ILE A 150 -6.25 -6.11 -3.45
CA ILE A 150 -4.96 -6.68 -3.03
C ILE A 150 -5.12 -7.77 -1.98
N ALA A 151 -6.36 -8.16 -1.65
CA ALA A 151 -6.61 -9.18 -0.65
C ALA A 151 -5.99 -10.53 -1.06
N ASP A 152 -5.27 -11.16 -0.13
CA ASP A 152 -4.77 -12.52 -0.31
C ASP A 152 -5.93 -13.52 -0.12
N ILE A 153 -6.69 -13.73 -1.21
CA ILE A 153 -7.84 -14.63 -1.26
C ILE A 153 -7.59 -15.76 -2.26
N SER A 154 -8.32 -16.88 -2.08
CA SER A 154 -8.25 -18.02 -3.00
C SER A 154 -8.45 -17.58 -4.46
N PRO A 155 -7.68 -18.13 -5.42
CA PRO A 155 -7.82 -17.84 -6.85
C PRO A 155 -9.18 -18.26 -7.43
N ASP A 156 -9.97 -19.06 -6.71
CA ASP A 156 -11.33 -19.45 -7.10
C ASP A 156 -12.39 -18.37 -6.77
N LYS A 157 -12.00 -17.32 -6.03
CA LYS A 157 -12.89 -16.21 -5.67
C LYS A 157 -12.68 -15.05 -6.61
N THR A 158 -13.79 -14.44 -7.03
CA THR A 158 -13.75 -13.18 -7.75
C THR A 158 -13.19 -12.07 -6.85
N PRO A 159 -12.19 -11.31 -7.30
CA PRO A 159 -11.69 -10.14 -6.59
C PRO A 159 -12.77 -9.09 -6.36
N SER A 160 -12.63 -8.30 -5.30
CA SER A 160 -13.49 -7.16 -5.04
C SER A 160 -13.32 -6.09 -6.12
N ALA A 161 -14.41 -5.38 -6.43
CA ALA A 161 -14.32 -4.17 -7.27
C ALA A 161 -13.72 -2.96 -6.50
N LYS A 162 -13.47 -3.10 -5.20
CA LYS A 162 -12.90 -2.03 -4.37
C LYS A 162 -11.38 -1.98 -4.50
N GLY A 163 -10.89 -1.03 -5.28
CA GLY A 163 -9.46 -0.77 -5.43
C GLY A 163 -8.82 -0.17 -4.17
N VAL A 164 -7.65 -0.67 -3.79
CA VAL A 164 -6.89 -0.23 -2.61
C VAL A 164 -5.77 0.72 -3.03
N LYS A 165 -5.74 1.93 -2.46
CA LYS A 165 -4.64 2.91 -2.61
C LYS A 165 -3.64 2.82 -1.47
N LEU A 166 -4.14 2.70 -0.24
CA LEU A 166 -3.34 2.53 0.96
C LEU A 166 -3.89 1.32 1.73
N SER A 167 -3.03 0.63 2.48
CA SER A 167 -3.46 -0.48 3.33
C SER A 167 -2.81 -0.41 4.71
N VAL A 168 -3.47 -1.00 5.70
CA VAL A 168 -2.95 -1.18 7.06
C VAL A 168 -3.15 -2.64 7.46
N TYR A 169 -2.07 -3.38 7.65
CA TYR A 169 -2.09 -4.76 8.13
C TYR A 169 -1.65 -4.81 9.58
N CYS A 170 -2.31 -5.62 10.41
CA CYS A 170 -1.88 -5.92 11.79
C CYS A 170 -2.12 -7.39 12.12
N ASP A 171 -1.27 -7.97 12.97
CA ASP A 171 -1.43 -9.34 13.44
C ASP A 171 -1.04 -9.56 14.92
N PRO A 172 -1.36 -10.75 15.49
CA PRO A 172 -1.18 -11.02 16.92
C PRO A 172 0.26 -11.08 17.42
N SER A 173 1.25 -11.09 16.51
CA SER A 173 2.66 -11.06 16.90
C SER A 173 3.16 -9.67 17.28
N GLY A 174 2.31 -8.65 17.16
CA GLY A 174 2.73 -7.25 17.26
C GLY A 174 3.38 -6.76 15.98
N PHE A 175 3.17 -7.43 14.85
CA PHE A 175 3.67 -7.01 13.56
C PHE A 175 2.61 -6.19 12.81
N MET A 176 3.03 -5.11 12.16
CA MET A 176 2.16 -4.31 11.30
C MET A 176 2.85 -3.84 10.03
N GLU A 177 2.04 -3.56 9.02
CA GLU A 177 2.50 -2.99 7.75
C GLU A 177 1.60 -1.84 7.34
N ILE A 178 2.20 -0.85 6.68
CA ILE A 178 1.45 0.15 5.92
C ILE A 178 1.92 0.14 4.48
N GLU A 179 0.95 0.09 3.57
CA GLU A 179 1.20 -0.13 2.15
C GLU A 179 0.71 1.05 1.32
N GLY A 180 1.40 1.30 0.22
CA GLY A 180 0.96 2.22 -0.83
C GLY A 180 0.97 1.51 -2.16
N CYS A 181 -0.17 1.53 -2.84
CA CYS A 181 -0.41 0.82 -4.09
C CYS A 181 -0.45 1.79 -5.26
N GLY A 182 0.04 1.33 -6.41
CA GLY A 182 -0.17 1.95 -7.71
C GLY A 182 -1.49 1.52 -8.34
N ARG A 183 -1.64 1.86 -9.61
CA ARG A 183 -2.83 1.56 -10.41
C ARG A 183 -2.51 0.58 -11.54
N CYS A 184 -3.46 -0.28 -11.84
CA CYS A 184 -3.44 -1.28 -12.90
C CYS A 184 -4.07 -0.74 -14.19
N PRO A 185 -3.43 -0.91 -15.36
CA PRO A 185 -4.02 -0.54 -16.64
C PRO A 185 -5.17 -1.47 -17.02
N ASP A 186 -6.00 -1.06 -17.98
CA ASP A 186 -7.01 -1.92 -18.60
C ASP A 186 -6.41 -2.97 -19.55
N THR A 187 -5.17 -2.76 -19.99
CA THR A 187 -4.50 -3.66 -20.94
C THR A 187 -2.99 -3.62 -20.72
N LEU A 188 -2.35 -4.78 -20.61
CA LEU A 188 -0.90 -4.89 -20.64
C LEU A 188 -0.44 -5.05 -22.09
N THR A 189 0.12 -3.97 -22.64
CA THR A 189 0.81 -4.00 -23.94
C THR A 189 2.32 -4.09 -23.74
N PRO A 190 3.08 -4.72 -24.65
CA PRO A 190 4.53 -4.79 -24.56
C PRO A 190 5.17 -3.41 -24.30
N GLY A 191 5.98 -3.31 -23.25
CA GLY A 191 6.67 -2.09 -22.86
C GLY A 191 5.85 -1.11 -22.01
N ILE A 192 4.59 -1.41 -21.67
CA ILE A 192 3.82 -0.57 -20.75
C ILE A 192 4.52 -0.50 -19.39
N GLU A 193 4.53 0.70 -18.83
CA GLU A 193 5.11 1.00 -17.52
C GLU A 193 4.01 1.45 -16.57
N MET A 194 4.00 0.85 -15.38
CA MET A 194 3.17 1.25 -14.26
C MET A 194 4.10 1.76 -13.17
N SER A 195 3.75 2.88 -12.53
CA SER A 195 4.54 3.44 -11.44
C SER A 195 3.67 3.92 -10.29
N VAL A 196 4.27 3.97 -9.11
CA VAL A 196 3.72 4.65 -7.93
C VAL A 196 4.82 5.39 -7.20
N ASP A 197 4.55 6.66 -6.89
CA ASP A 197 5.40 7.50 -6.05
C ASP A 197 4.85 7.51 -4.63
N ILE A 198 5.71 7.17 -3.67
CA ILE A 198 5.40 7.08 -2.25
C ILE A 198 6.31 8.01 -1.46
N LEU A 199 5.71 8.82 -0.61
CA LEU A 199 6.42 9.57 0.42
C LEU A 199 6.19 8.92 1.77
N THR A 200 7.28 8.61 2.47
CA THR A 200 7.24 8.26 3.90
C THR A 200 8.06 9.25 4.69
N GLU A 201 7.43 9.89 5.66
CA GLU A 201 8.07 10.85 6.58
C GLU A 201 8.15 10.19 7.96
N TYR A 202 9.37 10.01 8.45
CA TYR A 202 9.65 9.53 9.80
C TYR A 202 10.02 10.76 10.63
N ILE A 203 9.19 11.07 11.63
CA ILE A 203 9.21 12.33 12.37
C ILE A 203 9.49 12.04 13.84
N VAL A 204 10.50 12.69 14.41
CA VAL A 204 10.79 12.65 15.85
C VAL A 204 10.21 13.91 16.50
N THR A 205 9.35 13.75 17.51
CA THR A 205 8.57 14.84 18.10
C THR A 205 9.08 15.39 19.43
N ASP A 206 9.97 14.67 20.12
CA ASP A 206 10.50 15.08 21.43
C ASP A 206 12.02 15.21 21.46
N TYR A 207 12.47 16.27 22.13
CA TYR A 207 13.76 16.39 22.82
C TYR A 207 13.49 16.64 24.30
#